data_AF-A0A496VW59-F1
#
_entry.id   AF-A0A496VW59-F1
#
_cell.length_a   1.000
_cell.length_b   1.000
_cell.length_c   1.000
_cell.angle_alpha   90.00
_cell.angle_beta   90.00
_cell.angle_gamma   90.00
#
_symmetry.space_group_name_H-M   'P 1'
#
loop_
_entity.id
_entity.type
_entity.pdbx_description
1 polymer ?
#
loop_
_entity_poly.entity_id
_entity_poly.type
_entity_poly.pdbx_seq_one_letter_code
_entity_poly.pdbx_strand_id
1 'polypeptide(L)'
;MHDQQPLKNFSLIHVAHKHILWADGSELFRDPLFENVKGYLVHEILKLSYPNTEWLAMIHAMAVAYGKKAVVMPAPSGYGKSTLTAALLKEGLSYLGDDMVPIQRATHQITPLLTSLSIKKGSWHLLNTHYLELNELPFGSVACPAFRLIMVNWSRLFKKYRNYFSSTKPDKRETLSYPFL
;
A
#
# COMPACT_ATOMS: atom_id res chain seq x y z
N MET A 1 -11.95 3.73 -23.40
CA MET A 1 -13.09 3.75 -22.47
C MET A 1 -12.64 3.91 -21.00
N HIS A 2 -11.66 4.76 -20.70
CA HIS A 2 -11.17 5.02 -19.32
C HIS A 2 -11.47 6.45 -18.83
N ASP A 3 -12.12 7.28 -19.65
CA ASP A 3 -12.33 8.72 -19.37
C ASP A 3 -13.61 9.07 -18.60
N GLN A 4 -14.31 8.09 -18.01
CA GLN A 4 -15.57 8.36 -17.30
C GLN A 4 -15.65 7.73 -15.90
N GLN A 5 -14.51 7.54 -15.23
CA GLN A 5 -14.59 7.35 -13.77
C GLN A 5 -14.92 8.70 -13.13
N PRO A 6 -15.99 8.79 -12.31
CA PRO A 6 -16.31 10.05 -11.63
C PRO A 6 -15.13 10.45 -10.76
N LEU A 7 -14.63 11.67 -10.98
CA LEU A 7 -13.59 12.26 -10.15
C LEU A 7 -14.19 12.51 -8.76
N LYS A 8 -13.68 11.82 -7.75
CA LYS A 8 -14.01 12.05 -6.35
C LYS A 8 -12.91 12.89 -5.72
N ASN A 9 -13.27 14.07 -5.21
CA ASN A 9 -12.31 14.99 -4.62
C ASN A 9 -12.28 14.81 -3.11
N PHE A 10 -11.11 14.51 -2.55
CA PHE A 10 -10.93 14.36 -1.11
C PHE A 10 -10.21 15.57 -0.52
N SER A 11 -10.65 16.01 0.65
CA SER A 11 -9.97 17.06 1.43
C SER A 11 -9.77 16.58 2.86
N LEU A 12 -8.54 16.71 3.35
CA LEU A 12 -8.20 16.42 4.73
C LEU A 12 -8.06 17.73 5.51
N ILE A 13 -8.93 17.92 6.49
CA ILE A 13 -8.98 19.13 7.30
C ILE A 13 -8.52 18.78 8.71
N HIS A 14 -7.58 19.57 9.24
CA HIS A 14 -7.15 19.48 10.63
C HIS A 14 -7.78 20.61 11.44
N VAL A 15 -8.59 20.27 12.45
CA VAL A 15 -9.26 21.26 13.31
C VAL A 15 -9.04 20.86 14.77
N ALA A 16 -8.32 21.70 15.52
CA ALA A 16 -7.94 21.45 16.91
C ALA A 16 -7.24 20.08 17.10
N HIS A 17 -7.89 19.14 17.78
CA HIS A 17 -7.38 17.78 18.05
C HIS A 17 -8.08 16.70 17.19
N LYS A 18 -8.65 17.08 16.05
CA LYS A 18 -9.41 16.17 15.18
C LYS A 18 -8.96 16.29 13.74
N HIS A 19 -8.98 15.15 13.06
CA HIS A 19 -8.82 15.04 11.62
C HIS A 19 -10.17 14.76 10.98
N ILE A 20 -10.47 15.44 9.88
CA ILE A 20 -11.75 15.33 9.18
C ILE A 20 -11.47 15.05 7.71
N LEU A 21 -12.02 13.97 7.19
CA LEU A 21 -12.02 13.66 5.76
C LEU A 21 -13.32 14.13 5.15
N TRP A 22 -13.21 14.97 4.12
CA TRP A 22 -14.30 15.40 3.27
C TRP A 22 -14.19 14.74 1.90
N ALA A 23 -15.34 14.46 1.28
CA ALA A 23 -15.41 14.18 -0.15
C ALA A 23 -16.52 14.98 -0.81
N ASP A 24 -16.21 15.57 -1.96
CA ASP A 24 -17.14 16.31 -2.81
C ASP A 24 -17.97 17.37 -2.04
N GLY A 25 -17.31 18.06 -1.10
CA GLY A 25 -17.93 19.12 -0.29
C GLY A 25 -18.72 18.65 0.92
N SER A 26 -18.69 17.35 1.26
CA SER A 26 -19.36 16.79 2.43
C SER A 26 -18.39 16.05 3.36
N GLU A 27 -18.65 16.06 4.67
CA GLU A 27 -17.88 15.29 5.64
C GLU A 27 -18.18 13.80 5.49
N LEU A 28 -17.14 12.98 5.30
CA LEU A 28 -17.25 11.53 5.25
C LEU A 28 -16.89 10.87 6.58
N PHE A 29 -15.83 11.35 7.23
CA PHE A 29 -15.28 10.70 8.40
C PHE A 29 -14.50 11.68 9.28
N ARG A 30 -14.56 11.47 10.60
CA ARG A 30 -13.89 12.30 11.59
C ARG A 30 -13.36 11.45 12.72
N ASP A 31 -12.10 11.62 13.05
CA ASP A 31 -11.44 10.89 14.14
C ASP A 31 -10.31 11.73 14.75
N PRO A 32 -10.05 11.63 16.07
CA PRO A 32 -8.88 12.26 16.69
C PRO A 32 -7.55 11.68 16.21
N LEU A 33 -7.51 10.42 15.74
CA LEU A 33 -6.32 9.76 15.24
C LEU A 33 -6.22 9.87 13.72
N PHE A 34 -5.15 10.51 13.25
CA PHE A 34 -4.83 10.62 11.83
C PHE A 34 -4.82 9.27 11.10
N GLU A 35 -4.32 8.21 11.76
CA GLU A 35 -4.23 6.86 11.21
C GLU A 35 -5.59 6.29 10.81
N ASN A 36 -6.63 6.55 11.61
CA ASN A 36 -7.99 6.11 11.30
C ASN A 36 -8.54 6.86 10.08
N VAL A 37 -8.31 8.17 10.00
CA VAL A 37 -8.75 9.00 8.87
C VAL A 37 -8.03 8.63 7.57
N LYS A 38 -6.72 8.40 7.64
CA LYS A 38 -5.93 7.87 6.52
C LYS A 38 -6.47 6.52 6.07
N GLY A 39 -6.77 5.61 7.01
CA GLY A 39 -7.35 4.32 6.69
C GLY A 39 -8.69 4.42 5.98
N TYR A 40 -9.54 5.34 6.43
CA TYR A 40 -10.82 5.63 5.79
C TYR A 40 -10.64 6.19 4.37
N LEU A 41 -9.68 7.09 4.16
CA LEU A 41 -9.37 7.61 2.82
C LEU A 41 -8.95 6.49 1.87
N VAL A 42 -8.05 5.60 2.29
CA VAL A 42 -7.61 4.46 1.47
C VAL A 42 -8.78 3.52 1.18
N HIS A 43 -9.66 3.29 2.15
CA HIS A 43 -10.88 2.50 1.96
C HIS A 43 -11.80 3.10 0.89
N GLU A 44 -11.99 4.42 0.88
CA GLU A 44 -12.78 5.10 -0.16
C GLU A 44 -12.13 5.02 -1.55
N ILE A 45 -10.80 5.15 -1.63
CA ILE A 45 -10.05 4.96 -2.89
C ILE A 45 -10.23 3.52 -3.41
N LEU A 46 -10.18 2.54 -2.51
CA LEU A 46 -10.38 1.12 -2.85
C LEU A 46 -11.80 0.83 -3.35
N LYS A 47 -12.84 1.44 -2.76
CA LYS A 47 -14.22 1.31 -3.27
C LYS A 47 -14.36 1.84 -4.69
N LEU A 48 -13.73 2.97 -5.00
CA LEU A 48 -13.75 3.53 -6.37
C LEU A 48 -13.01 2.64 -7.36
N SER A 49 -11.88 2.06 -6.92
CA SER A 49 -11.02 1.23 -7.76
C SER A 49 -11.60 -0.18 -7.97
N TYR A 50 -12.33 -0.70 -6.98
CA TYR A 50 -12.87 -2.06 -6.95
C TYR A 50 -14.34 -2.04 -6.45
N PRO A 51 -15.29 -1.51 -7.24
CA PRO A 51 -16.67 -1.28 -6.80
C PRO A 51 -17.44 -2.56 -6.42
N ASN A 52 -17.02 -3.70 -6.94
CA ASN A 52 -17.66 -5.01 -6.71
C ASN A 52 -16.88 -5.88 -5.71
N THR A 53 -15.94 -5.30 -4.96
CA THR A 53 -15.12 -6.04 -4.00
C THR A 53 -15.56 -5.73 -2.58
N GLU A 54 -15.96 -6.76 -1.85
CA GLU A 54 -16.15 -6.68 -0.41
C GLU A 54 -14.83 -6.92 0.33
N TRP A 55 -14.51 -6.03 1.27
CA TRP A 55 -13.31 -6.12 2.09
C TRP A 55 -13.60 -6.88 3.39
N LEU A 56 -12.72 -7.83 3.73
CA LEU A 56 -12.73 -8.52 5.02
C LEU A 56 -12.14 -7.63 6.10
N ALA A 57 -10.94 -7.10 5.82
CA ALA A 57 -10.15 -6.30 6.73
C ALA A 57 -9.14 -5.44 5.95
N MET A 58 -8.71 -4.34 6.58
CA MET A 58 -7.54 -3.58 6.18
C MET A 58 -6.58 -3.58 7.36
N ILE A 59 -5.44 -4.26 7.21
CA ILE A 59 -4.50 -4.47 8.32
C ILE A 59 -3.37 -3.46 8.21
N HIS A 60 -3.01 -2.82 9.33
CA HIS A 60 -1.77 -2.06 9.42
C HIS A 60 -0.56 -3.00 9.44
N ALA A 61 -0.03 -3.28 8.26
CA ALA A 61 1.00 -4.29 8.05
C ALA A 61 1.83 -3.96 6.80
N MET A 62 2.92 -4.69 6.63
CA MET A 62 3.52 -4.91 5.32
C MET A 62 3.00 -6.22 4.71
N ALA A 63 3.01 -6.31 3.39
CA ALA A 63 2.78 -7.55 2.65
C ALA A 63 3.73 -7.69 1.44
N VAL A 64 4.29 -8.89 1.29
CA VAL A 64 5.06 -9.30 0.09
C VAL A 64 4.61 -10.68 -0.39
N ALA A 65 4.78 -10.97 -1.68
CA ALA A 65 4.52 -12.27 -2.26
C ALA A 65 5.81 -13.04 -2.51
N TYR A 66 5.80 -14.32 -2.11
CA TYR A 66 6.81 -15.32 -2.45
C TYR A 66 6.10 -16.48 -3.18
N GLY A 67 6.30 -16.56 -4.49
CA GLY A 67 5.51 -17.44 -5.36
C GLY A 67 4.01 -17.18 -5.22
N LYS A 68 3.23 -18.22 -4.90
CA LYS A 68 1.76 -18.14 -4.72
C LYS A 68 1.31 -17.73 -3.32
N LYS A 69 2.24 -17.46 -2.40
CA LYS A 69 1.93 -17.17 -1.00
C LYS A 69 2.22 -15.71 -0.70
N ALA A 70 1.36 -15.10 0.11
CA ALA A 70 1.63 -13.81 0.70
C ALA A 70 2.18 -13.98 2.12
N VAL A 71 3.15 -13.15 2.47
CA VAL A 71 3.66 -12.96 3.82
C VAL A 71 3.17 -11.61 4.30
N VAL A 72 2.38 -11.59 5.36
CA VAL A 72 1.84 -10.38 5.98
C VAL A 72 2.46 -10.25 7.37
N MET A 73 3.04 -9.09 7.66
CA MET A 73 3.65 -8.82 8.95
C MET A 73 3.09 -7.53 9.55
N PRO A 74 2.12 -7.64 10.49
CA PRO A 74 1.67 -6.52 11.27
C PRO A 74 2.72 -6.16 12.32
N ALA A 75 2.98 -4.86 12.48
CA ALA A 75 3.82 -4.33 13.55
C ALA A 75 3.52 -2.84 13.73
N PRO A 76 3.85 -2.22 14.87
CA PRO A 76 3.71 -0.77 15.03
C PRO A 76 4.63 0.03 14.09
N SER A 77 4.39 1.33 13.96
CA SER A 77 5.25 2.22 13.19
C SER A 77 6.67 2.26 13.78
N GLY A 78 7.70 2.21 12.94
CA GLY A 78 9.11 2.24 13.38
C GLY A 78 9.74 0.88 13.70
N TYR A 79 8.98 -0.21 13.69
CA TYR A 79 9.48 -1.57 13.94
C TYR A 79 10.12 -2.22 12.70
N GLY A 80 10.54 -1.43 11.71
CA GLY A 80 11.28 -1.92 10.55
C GLY A 80 10.46 -2.55 9.42
N LYS A 81 9.11 -2.45 9.42
CA LYS A 81 8.25 -2.99 8.34
C LYS A 81 8.71 -2.56 6.94
N SER A 82 8.74 -1.25 6.68
CA SER A 82 9.13 -0.70 5.37
C SER A 82 10.57 -1.05 5.00
N THR A 83 11.46 -1.12 5.99
CA THR A 83 12.87 -1.53 5.80
C THR A 83 12.98 -2.99 5.39
N LEU A 84 12.29 -3.88 6.10
CA LEU A 84 12.26 -5.30 5.80
C LEU A 84 11.63 -5.54 4.43
N THR A 85 10.51 -4.87 4.13
CA THR A 85 9.89 -4.90 2.81
C THR A 85 10.90 -4.51 1.74
N ALA A 86 11.60 -3.38 1.88
CA ALA A 86 12.59 -2.92 0.91
C ALA A 86 13.70 -3.96 0.65
N ALA A 87 14.22 -4.60 1.70
CA ALA A 87 15.21 -5.66 1.60
C ALA A 87 14.65 -6.90 0.87
N LEU A 88 13.46 -7.38 1.26
CA LEU A 88 12.81 -8.54 0.63
C LEU A 88 12.53 -8.32 -0.86
N LEU A 89 12.19 -7.10 -1.28
CA LEU A 89 12.02 -6.78 -2.70
C LEU A 89 13.33 -6.92 -3.49
N LYS A 90 14.48 -6.71 -2.86
CA LYS A 90 15.80 -6.86 -3.48
C LYS A 90 16.24 -8.32 -3.55
N GLU A 91 15.71 -9.15 -2.65
CA GLU A 91 15.77 -10.62 -2.71
C GLU A 91 14.75 -11.25 -3.69
N GLY A 92 14.06 -10.46 -4.51
CA GLY A 92 13.18 -10.94 -5.58
C GLY A 92 11.72 -11.17 -5.19
N LEU A 93 11.32 -10.89 -3.94
CA LEU A 93 9.92 -10.95 -3.53
C LEU A 93 9.11 -9.83 -4.20
N SER A 94 7.80 -10.05 -4.34
CA SER A 94 6.91 -9.07 -5.00
C SER A 94 6.24 -8.18 -3.98
N TYR A 95 6.19 -6.88 -4.24
CA TYR A 95 5.50 -5.93 -3.37
C TYR A 95 3.99 -6.12 -3.44
N LEU A 96 3.34 -6.24 -2.29
CA LEU A 96 1.87 -6.23 -2.18
C LEU A 96 1.37 -4.99 -1.44
N GLY A 97 2.11 -4.50 -0.44
CA GLY A 97 1.75 -3.28 0.25
C GLY A 97 2.64 -3.01 1.46
N ASP A 98 2.62 -1.78 1.91
CA ASP A 98 3.19 -1.31 3.15
C ASP A 98 2.20 -0.31 3.76
N ASP A 99 2.16 -0.25 5.08
CA ASP A 99 1.21 0.55 5.88
C ASP A 99 -0.23 0.02 5.89
N MET A 100 -0.80 -0.34 4.73
CA MET A 100 -2.16 -0.89 4.64
C MET A 100 -2.24 -2.09 3.70
N VAL A 101 -2.78 -3.20 4.20
CA VAL A 101 -2.95 -4.46 3.47
C VAL A 101 -4.44 -4.82 3.42
N PRO A 102 -5.14 -4.54 2.31
CA PRO A 102 -6.56 -4.88 2.18
C PRO A 102 -6.73 -6.35 1.79
N ILE A 103 -7.61 -7.06 2.51
CA ILE A 103 -7.94 -8.47 2.28
C ILE A 103 -9.38 -8.55 1.78
N GLN A 104 -9.58 -9.24 0.66
CA GLN A 104 -10.91 -9.47 0.08
C GLN A 104 -11.69 -10.51 0.89
N ARG A 105 -12.98 -10.28 1.12
CA ARG A 105 -13.86 -11.19 1.86
C ARG A 105 -14.09 -12.52 1.16
N ALA A 106 -14.40 -12.49 -0.13
CA ALA A 106 -14.77 -13.71 -0.86
C ALA A 106 -13.59 -14.67 -1.10
N THR A 107 -12.39 -14.12 -1.31
CA THR A 107 -11.23 -14.90 -1.78
C THR A 107 -10.09 -14.97 -0.78
N HIS A 108 -10.13 -14.15 0.28
CA HIS A 108 -9.03 -13.93 1.23
C HIS A 108 -7.72 -13.50 0.56
N GLN A 109 -7.78 -13.01 -0.68
CA GLN A 109 -6.61 -12.49 -1.39
C GLN A 109 -6.29 -11.07 -0.94
N ILE A 110 -5.01 -10.73 -1.00
CA ILE A 110 -4.53 -9.37 -0.78
C ILE A 110 -4.61 -8.62 -2.10
N THR A 111 -5.33 -7.49 -2.11
CA THR A 111 -5.27 -6.56 -3.23
C THR A 111 -4.03 -5.69 -3.09
N PRO A 112 -3.10 -5.69 -4.06
CA PRO A 112 -1.89 -4.89 -3.95
C PRO A 112 -2.22 -3.39 -3.87
N LEU A 113 -1.70 -2.71 -2.84
CA LEU A 113 -1.77 -1.26 -2.70
C LEU A 113 -0.38 -0.68 -2.94
N LEU A 114 -0.18 -0.14 -4.13
CA LEU A 114 1.14 0.24 -4.64
C LEU A 114 1.59 1.62 -4.11
N THR A 115 1.77 1.74 -2.81
CA THR A 115 2.36 2.93 -2.15
C THR A 115 3.89 2.92 -2.23
N SER A 116 4.51 4.07 -1.92
CA SER A 116 5.95 4.17 -1.70
C SER A 116 6.34 3.62 -0.32
N LEU A 117 7.60 3.17 -0.19
CA LEU A 117 8.15 2.76 1.10
C LEU A 117 8.74 3.97 1.82
N SER A 118 8.30 4.23 3.04
CA SER A 118 8.82 5.33 3.86
C SER A 118 9.93 4.83 4.81
N ILE A 119 11.18 4.99 4.39
CA ILE A 119 12.35 4.55 5.16
C ILE A 119 12.81 5.66 6.11
N LYS A 120 12.65 5.41 7.40
CA LYS A 120 13.12 6.31 8.47
C LYS A 120 14.66 6.33 8.55
N LYS A 121 15.21 7.48 8.97
CA LYS A 121 16.65 7.77 9.03
C LYS A 121 17.48 6.70 9.73
N GLY A 122 16.95 6.13 10.81
CA GLY A 122 17.62 5.05 11.55
C GLY A 122 17.92 3.80 10.72
N SER A 123 17.22 3.60 9.60
CA SER A 123 17.34 2.40 8.77
C SER A 123 18.03 2.64 7.42
N TRP A 124 18.47 3.85 7.10
CA TRP A 124 19.10 4.14 5.79
C TRP A 124 20.35 3.30 5.56
N HIS A 125 21.23 3.24 6.56
CA HIS A 125 22.48 2.48 6.48
C HIS A 125 22.27 0.98 6.23
N LEU A 126 21.17 0.40 6.72
CA LEU A 126 20.81 -1.01 6.51
C LEU A 126 20.47 -1.32 5.05
N LEU A 127 20.02 -0.31 4.29
CA LEU A 127 19.58 -0.48 2.91
C LEU A 127 20.60 0.03 1.89
N ASN A 128 21.70 0.66 2.31
CA ASN A 128 22.69 1.24 1.40
C ASN A 128 23.24 0.22 0.39
N THR A 129 23.45 -1.03 0.80
CA THR A 129 23.96 -2.09 -0.10
C THR A 129 22.97 -2.43 -1.21
N HIS A 130 21.67 -2.26 -0.96
CA HIS A 130 20.61 -2.63 -1.90
C HIS A 130 20.03 -1.43 -2.67
N TYR A 131 20.04 -0.24 -2.07
CA TYR A 131 19.53 1.01 -2.62
C TYR A 131 20.61 2.08 -2.45
N LEU A 132 21.59 2.09 -3.36
CA LEU A 132 22.73 3.01 -3.32
C LEU A 132 22.27 4.47 -3.44
N GLU A 133 21.22 4.70 -4.23
CA GLU A 133 20.57 5.99 -4.43
C GLU A 133 19.86 6.52 -3.19
N LEU A 134 19.65 5.69 -2.15
CA LEU A 134 18.87 6.06 -0.98
C LEU A 134 19.42 7.30 -0.30
N ASN A 135 20.76 7.50 -0.27
CA ASN A 135 21.39 8.67 0.35
C ASN A 135 21.30 9.96 -0.46
N GLU A 136 20.85 9.86 -1.71
CA GLU A 136 20.67 11.00 -2.62
C GLU A 136 19.20 11.46 -2.68
N LEU A 137 18.25 10.60 -2.31
CA LEU A 137 16.83 10.93 -2.33
C LEU A 137 16.47 12.10 -1.40
N PRO A 138 15.51 12.98 -1.77
CA PRO A 138 15.02 13.99 -0.86
C PRO A 138 14.44 13.35 0.41
N PHE A 139 14.68 13.97 1.56
CA PHE A 139 14.11 13.52 2.83
C PHE A 139 13.02 14.47 3.31
N GLY A 140 11.96 13.90 3.89
CA GLY A 140 10.96 14.64 4.65
C GLY A 140 11.30 14.63 6.13
N SER A 141 10.95 15.71 6.84
CA SER A 141 11.11 15.85 8.30
C SER A 141 9.80 16.08 9.06
N VAL A 142 8.66 16.08 8.35
CA VAL A 142 7.33 16.35 8.93
C VAL A 142 6.94 15.29 9.98
N ALA A 143 7.44 14.07 9.81
CA ALA A 143 7.43 13.05 10.85
C ALA A 143 8.84 12.94 11.42
N CYS A 144 9.02 13.15 12.73
CA CYS A 144 10.26 12.77 13.41
C CYS A 144 10.24 11.26 13.69
N PRO A 145 11.26 10.48 13.29
CA PRO A 145 12.51 10.89 12.62
C PRO A 145 12.36 11.07 11.10
N ALA A 146 13.26 11.88 10.51
CA ALA A 146 13.34 12.12 9.06
C ALA A 146 13.24 10.82 8.24
N PHE A 147 12.62 10.89 7.06
CA PHE A 147 12.35 9.72 6.22
C PHE A 147 12.62 10.01 4.75
N ARG A 148 12.85 8.96 3.98
CA ARG A 148 13.01 9.00 2.51
C ARG A 148 12.02 8.03 1.88
N LEU A 149 11.50 8.40 0.72
CA LEU A 149 10.52 7.58 0.00
C LEU A 149 11.21 6.79 -1.11
N ILE A 150 11.16 5.47 -1.04
CA ILE A 150 11.53 4.61 -2.16
C ILE A 150 10.27 4.34 -2.97
N MET A 151 10.27 4.79 -4.22
CA MET A 151 9.21 4.47 -5.17
C MET A 151 9.37 3.02 -5.61
N VAL A 152 8.38 2.18 -5.33
CA VAL A 152 8.38 0.80 -5.82
C VAL A 152 8.22 0.84 -7.34
N ASN A 153 9.10 0.16 -8.09
CA ASN A 153 9.16 0.28 -9.54
C ASN A 153 7.89 -0.23 -10.23
N TRP A 154 7.03 0.70 -10.62
CA TRP A 154 5.74 0.47 -11.27
C TRP A 154 5.84 -0.28 -12.59
N SER A 155 6.87 -0.03 -13.41
CA SER A 155 7.02 -0.70 -14.71
C SER A 155 7.27 -2.21 -14.58
N ARG A 156 7.95 -2.63 -13.51
CA ARG A 156 8.19 -4.04 -13.18
C ARG A 156 6.95 -4.70 -12.57
N LEU A 157 6.18 -3.93 -11.79
CA LEU A 157 4.92 -4.37 -11.19
C LEU A 157 3.81 -4.52 -12.24
N PHE A 158 3.65 -3.59 -13.18
CA PHE A 158 2.62 -3.66 -14.22
C PHE A 158 2.77 -4.90 -15.12
N LYS A 159 4.00 -5.27 -15.51
CA LYS A 159 4.24 -6.53 -16.25
C LYS A 159 3.89 -7.77 -15.43
N LYS A 160 4.14 -7.74 -14.11
CA LYS A 160 3.91 -8.87 -13.19
C LYS A 160 2.44 -9.02 -12.77
N TYR A 161 1.72 -7.91 -12.59
CA TYR A 161 0.32 -7.87 -12.15
C TYR A 161 -0.71 -7.71 -13.28
N ARG A 162 -0.28 -7.63 -14.55
CA ARG A 162 -1.20 -7.55 -15.71
C ARG A 162 -2.26 -8.66 -15.72
N ASN A 163 -1.87 -9.86 -15.27
CA ASN A 163 -2.76 -11.03 -15.22
C ASN A 163 -3.60 -11.10 -13.93
N TYR A 164 -3.24 -10.33 -12.89
CA TYR A 164 -3.99 -10.26 -11.63
C TYR A 164 -5.28 -9.44 -11.79
N PHE A 165 -5.21 -8.35 -12.55
CA PHE A 165 -6.36 -7.46 -12.79
C PHE A 165 -7.30 -7.91 -13.93
N SER A 166 -6.86 -8.84 -14.79
CA SER A 166 -7.68 -9.34 -15.91
C SER A 166 -8.61 -10.49 -15.54
N SER A 167 -8.47 -11.10 -14.36
CA SER A 167 -9.35 -12.17 -13.89
C SER A 167 -10.48 -11.63 -13.01
N THR A 168 -11.44 -10.91 -13.60
CA THR A 168 -12.68 -10.47 -12.92
C THR A 168 -13.85 -11.45 -13.08
N LYS A 169 -13.60 -12.70 -13.46
CA LYS A 169 -14.62 -13.76 -13.40
C LYS A 169 -14.42 -14.64 -12.17
N PRO A 170 -15.44 -14.79 -11.30
CA PRO A 170 -15.40 -15.76 -10.24
C PRO A 170 -15.75 -17.13 -10.84
N ASP A 171 -14.78 -17.90 -11.32
CA ASP A 171 -14.98 -19.35 -11.38
C ASP A 171 -13.69 -20.17 -11.18
N LYS A 172 -13.91 -21.26 -10.44
CA LYS A 172 -13.11 -22.44 -10.08
C LYS A 172 -11.60 -22.47 -10.37
N ARG A 173 -10.84 -22.57 -9.27
CA ARG A 173 -9.59 -23.36 -9.12
C ARG A 173 -8.62 -23.28 -10.31
N GLU A 174 -8.21 -22.09 -10.73
CA GLU A 174 -6.99 -21.97 -11.53
C GLU A 174 -5.83 -21.49 -10.65
N THR A 175 -4.99 -22.46 -10.31
CA THR A 175 -3.69 -22.29 -9.66
C THR A 175 -2.73 -21.49 -10.53
N LEU A 176 -2.78 -20.16 -10.46
CA LEU A 176 -1.82 -19.26 -11.14
C LEU A 176 -0.38 -19.59 -10.75
N SER A 177 0.38 -20.19 -11.67
CA SER A 177 1.82 -20.42 -11.59
C SER A 177 2.56 -19.11 -11.88
N TYR A 178 3.36 -18.65 -10.92
CA TYR A 178 4.22 -17.47 -11.09
C TYR A 178 5.56 -17.94 -11.65
N PRO A 179 6.00 -17.46 -12.82
CA PRO A 179 7.35 -17.76 -13.30
C PRO A 179 8.35 -17.01 -12.41
N PHE A 180 9.29 -17.79 -11.87
CA PHE A 180 10.45 -17.32 -11.11
C PHE A 180 11.45 -16.63 -12.04
N LEU A 181 12.10 -15.60 -11.50
CA LEU A 181 13.52 -15.35 -11.71
C LEU A 181 14.15 -15.38 -10.33
#